data_AF-A0A1M6KXD4-F1
#
_entry.id   AF-A0A1M6KXD4-F1
#
_cell.length_a   1.000
_cell.length_b   1.000
_cell.length_c   1.000
_cell.angle_alpha   90.00
_cell.angle_beta   90.00
_cell.angle_gamma   90.00
#
_symmetry.space_group_name_H-M   'P 1'
#
loop_
_entity.id
_entity.type
_entity.pdbx_description
1 polymer ?
#
loop_
_entity_poly.entity_id
_entity_poly.type
_entity_poly.pdbx_seq_one_letter_code
_entity_poly.pdbx_strand_id
1 'polypeptide(L)'
;MAEFSQKRYRITIGNISSIILFFFAVYFFVNPGPKGYGMMAGIGLALFCVIVLIVDILFQKIIKNYLILTVIELILLIISFIFV
;
A
#
# COMPACT_ATOMS: atom_id res chain seq x y z
N MET A 1 22.30 -9.09 27.83
CA MET A 1 22.35 -8.11 26.72
C MET A 1 21.26 -8.51 25.75
N ALA A 2 20.23 -7.68 25.60
CA ALA A 2 19.17 -7.95 24.62
C ALA A 2 19.77 -7.73 23.22
N GLU A 3 19.92 -8.81 22.45
CA GLU A 3 20.24 -8.72 21.03
C GLU A 3 19.13 -7.92 20.36
N PHE A 4 19.40 -6.65 20.07
CA PHE A 4 18.62 -5.87 19.11
C PHE A 4 18.84 -6.50 17.73
N SER A 5 18.14 -7.60 17.48
CA SER A 5 17.97 -8.16 16.14
C SER A 5 17.34 -7.05 15.29
N GLN A 6 18.18 -6.35 14.53
CA GLN A 6 17.72 -5.41 13.53
C GLN A 6 16.97 -6.22 12.48
N LYS A 7 15.66 -6.43 12.69
CA LYS A 7 14.76 -6.88 11.64
C LYS A 7 14.82 -5.83 10.54
N ARG A 8 15.65 -6.08 9.51
CA ARG A 8 15.67 -5.28 8.30
C ARG A 8 14.26 -5.26 7.74
N TYR A 9 13.63 -4.08 7.75
CA TYR A 9 12.43 -3.82 6.99
C TYR A 9 12.71 -4.19 5.52
N ARG A 10 11.85 -5.00 4.92
CA ARG A 10 12.03 -5.46 3.55
C ARG A 10 11.04 -4.71 2.66
N ILE A 11 11.53 -4.28 1.49
CA ILE A 11 10.65 -3.76 0.45
C ILE A 11 9.82 -4.94 -0.05
N THR A 12 8.52 -4.77 0.02
CA THR A 12 7.45 -5.73 -0.27
C THR A 12 6.64 -5.23 -1.46
N ILE A 13 5.77 -6.09 -2.01
CA ILE A 13 4.89 -5.68 -3.11
C ILE A 13 3.87 -4.66 -2.60
N GLY A 14 3.40 -4.81 -1.36
CA GLY A 14 2.57 -3.82 -0.67
C GLY A 14 3.18 -2.42 -0.73
N ASN A 15 4.41 -2.27 -0.24
CA ASN A 15 5.16 -1.00 -0.29
C ASN A 15 5.28 -0.41 -1.69
N ILE A 16 5.65 -1.22 -2.69
CA ILE A 16 5.81 -0.74 -4.07
C ILE A 16 4.45 -0.25 -4.60
N SER A 17 3.39 -1.02 -4.35
CA SER A 17 2.03 -0.66 -4.78
C SER A 17 1.52 0.61 -4.12
N SER A 18 1.78 0.81 -2.82
CA SER A 18 1.43 2.03 -2.10
C SER A 18 2.14 3.26 -2.66
N ILE A 19 3.42 3.14 -3.03
CA ILE A 19 4.17 4.23 -3.68
C ILE A 19 3.52 4.58 -5.03
N ILE A 20 3.17 3.58 -5.84
CA ILE A 20 2.51 3.79 -7.13
C ILE A 20 1.15 4.49 -6.93
N LEU A 21 0.33 3.99 -5.99
CA LEU A 21 -0.97 4.59 -5.65
C LEU A 21 -0.85 6.02 -5.15
N PHE A 22 0.21 6.33 -4.40
CA PHE A 22 0.50 7.68 -3.94
C PHE A 22 0.78 8.62 -5.12
N PHE A 23 1.59 8.20 -6.10
CA PHE A 23 1.80 8.99 -7.31
C PHE A 23 0.52 9.22 -8.10
N PHE A 24 -0.35 8.21 -8.22
CA PHE A 24 -1.66 8.38 -8.83
C PHE A 24 -2.55 9.36 -8.04
N ALA A 25 -2.57 9.28 -6.71
CA ALA A 25 -3.30 10.22 -5.87
C ALA A 25 -2.83 11.66 -6.11
N VAL A 26 -1.51 11.89 -6.12
CA VAL A 26 -0.92 13.20 -6.42
C VAL A 26 -1.30 13.67 -7.83
N TYR A 27 -1.22 12.80 -8.83
CA TYR A 27 -1.63 13.13 -10.20
C TYR A 27 -3.09 13.59 -10.26
N PHE A 28 -4.00 12.90 -9.57
CA PHE A 28 -5.41 13.25 -9.50
C PHE A 28 -5.68 14.53 -8.71
N PHE A 29 -4.84 14.89 -7.73
CA PHE A 29 -4.90 16.19 -7.06
C PHE A 29 -4.43 17.34 -7.95
N VAL A 30 -3.38 17.12 -8.74
CA VAL A 30 -2.84 18.13 -9.67
C VAL A 30 -3.77 18.33 -10.87
N ASN A 31 -4.36 17.24 -11.37
CA ASN A 31 -5.26 17.23 -12.52
C ASN A 31 -6.64 16.65 -12.14
N PRO A 32 -7.45 17.35 -11.33
CA PRO A 32 -8.71 16.83 -10.80
C PRO A 32 -9.83 16.70 -11.85
N GLY A 33 -9.58 17.17 -13.07
CA GLY A 33 -10.55 17.15 -14.16
C GLY A 33 -11.69 18.17 -14.00
N PRO A 34 -12.58 18.26 -15.00
CA PRO A 34 -13.52 19.37 -15.17
C PRO A 34 -14.63 19.49 -14.11
N LYS A 35 -14.80 18.50 -13.25
CA LYS A 35 -15.86 18.46 -12.21
C LYS A 35 -15.32 18.17 -10.80
N GLY A 36 -14.01 18.18 -10.61
CA GLY A 36 -13.40 17.87 -9.30
C GLY A 36 -13.49 16.41 -8.87
N TYR A 37 -14.02 15.50 -9.71
CA TYR A 37 -14.06 14.06 -9.42
C TYR A 37 -12.67 13.47 -9.21
N GLY A 38 -11.64 13.98 -9.90
CA GLY A 38 -10.27 13.58 -9.67
C GLY A 38 -9.81 13.96 -8.26
N MET A 39 -10.30 15.05 -7.67
CA MET A 39 -9.96 15.40 -6.29
C MET A 39 -10.53 14.37 -5.29
N MET A 40 -11.77 13.94 -5.47
CA MET A 40 -12.38 12.87 -4.67
C MET A 40 -11.66 11.53 -4.87
N ALA A 41 -11.31 11.18 -6.11
CA ALA A 41 -10.54 9.98 -6.41
C ALA A 41 -9.14 10.03 -5.78
N GLY A 42 -8.47 11.19 -5.81
CA GLY A 42 -7.18 11.41 -5.16
C GLY A 42 -7.24 11.21 -3.65
N ILE A 43 -8.29 11.71 -2.98
CA ILE A 43 -8.51 11.46 -1.54
C ILE A 43 -8.72 9.97 -1.27
N GLY A 44 -9.55 9.31 -2.06
CA GLY A 44 -9.80 7.86 -1.93
C GLY A 44 -8.52 7.05 -2.09
N LEU A 45 -7.73 7.34 -3.13
CA LEU A 45 -6.44 6.67 -3.38
C LEU A 45 -5.41 6.95 -2.30
N ALA A 46 -5.36 8.18 -1.76
CA ALA A 46 -4.46 8.54 -0.67
C ALA A 46 -4.81 7.77 0.61
N LEU A 47 -6.09 7.69 0.98
CA LEU A 47 -6.56 6.91 2.13
C LEU A 47 -6.27 5.41 1.94
N PHE A 48 -6.55 4.89 0.75
CA PHE A 48 -6.27 3.49 0.42
C PHE A 48 -4.78 3.17 0.51
N CYS A 49 -3.91 4.05 0.01
CA CYS A 49 -2.45 3.92 0.12
C CYS A 49 -1.98 3.82 1.58
N VAL A 50 -2.50 4.67 2.47
CA VAL A 50 -2.17 4.65 3.91
C VAL A 50 -2.62 3.34 4.55
N ILE A 51 -3.82 2.86 4.22
CA ILE A 51 -4.33 1.58 4.74
C ILE A 51 -3.44 0.42 4.31
N VAL A 52 -3.07 0.34 3.02
CA VAL A 52 -2.19 -0.72 2.50
C VAL A 52 -0.83 -0.70 3.20
N LEU A 53 -0.24 0.49 3.41
CA LEU A 53 1.03 0.64 4.14
C LEU A 53 0.94 0.14 5.57
N ILE A 54 -0.14 0.48 6.28
CA ILE A 54 -0.35 0.03 7.67
C ILE A 54 -0.49 -1.49 7.72
N VAL A 55 -1.30 -2.07 6.82
CA VAL A 55 -1.50 -3.52 6.75
C VAL A 55 -0.20 -4.25 6.43
N ASP A 56 0.60 -3.75 5.49
CA ASP A 56 1.92 -4.31 5.14
C ASP A 56 2.88 -4.27 6.35
N ILE A 57 3.00 -3.12 7.02
CA ILE A 57 3.84 -3.00 8.23
C ILE A 57 3.39 -3.98 9.33
N LEU A 58 2.09 -4.18 9.52
CA LEU A 58 1.56 -5.15 10.48
C LEU A 58 1.88 -6.59 10.06
N PHE A 59 1.70 -6.94 8.79
CA PHE A 59 2.00 -8.27 8.29
C PHE A 59 3.50 -8.58 8.31
N GLN A 60 4.38 -7.63 8.02
CA GLN A 60 5.84 -7.82 8.19
C GLN A 60 6.25 -8.09 9.64
N LYS A 61 5.50 -7.58 10.62
CA LYS A 61 5.75 -7.87 12.04
C LYS A 61 5.33 -9.29 12.41
N ILE A 62 4.21 -9.77 11.87
CA ILE A 62 3.59 -11.06 12.21
C ILE A 62 4.21 -12.20 11.41
N ILE A 63 4.31 -12.04 10.08
CA ILE A 63 4.72 -13.07 9.13
C ILE A 63 6.22 -12.92 8.86
N LYS A 64 7.01 -13.89 9.34
CA LYS A 64 8.47 -13.91 9.14
C LYS A 64 8.88 -14.48 7.78
N ASN A 65 8.00 -15.24 7.13
CA ASN A 65 8.28 -15.85 5.83
C ASN A 65 7.89 -14.89 4.70
N TYR A 66 8.89 -14.37 3.99
CA TYR A 66 8.71 -13.39 2.92
C TYR A 66 7.84 -13.92 1.77
N LEU A 67 7.98 -15.18 1.37
CA LEU A 67 7.18 -15.76 0.30
C LEU A 67 5.68 -15.77 0.64
N ILE A 68 5.35 -16.15 1.88
CA ILE A 68 3.97 -16.18 2.37
C ILE A 68 3.40 -14.77 2.44
N LEU A 69 4.19 -13.82 2.94
CA LEU A 69 3.83 -12.40 3.00
C LEU A 69 3.49 -11.86 1.60
N THR A 70 4.38 -12.08 0.63
CA THR A 70 4.19 -11.62 -0.75
C THR A 70 2.95 -12.23 -1.40
N VAL A 71 2.67 -13.51 -1.16
CA VAL A 71 1.45 -14.17 -1.68
C VAL A 71 0.19 -13.54 -1.08
N ILE A 72 0.18 -13.27 0.23
CA ILE A 72 -0.96 -12.64 0.91
C ILE A 72 -1.17 -11.22 0.39
N GLU A 73 -0.10 -10.44 0.24
CA GLU A 73 -0.15 -9.09 -0.35
C GLU A 73 -0.72 -9.11 -1.76
N LEU A 74 -0.28 -10.04 -2.61
CA LEU A 74 -0.81 -10.23 -3.96
C LEU A 74 -2.31 -10.56 -3.96
N ILE A 75 -2.75 -11.45 -3.08
CA ILE A 75 -4.17 -11.82 -2.96
C ILE A 75 -5.00 -10.60 -2.54
N LEU A 76 -4.55 -9.85 -1.54
CA LEU A 76 -5.25 -8.63 -1.10
C LEU A 76 -5.33 -7.59 -2.22
N LEU A 77 -4.26 -7.45 -3.01
CA LEU A 77 -4.21 -6.51 -4.11
C LEU A 77 -5.16 -6.90 -5.25
N ILE A 78 -5.24 -8.20 -5.58
CA ILE A 78 -6.19 -8.75 -6.56
C ILE A 78 -7.64 -8.54 -6.09
N ILE A 79 -7.94 -8.86 -4.83
CA ILE A 79 -9.28 -8.65 -4.26
C ILE A 79 -9.65 -7.17 -4.35
N SER A 80 -8.73 -6.28 -3.96
CA SER A 80 -8.96 -4.83 -4.03
C SER A 80 -9.25 -4.37 -5.46
N PHE A 81 -8.59 -4.94 -6.47
CA PHE A 81 -8.83 -4.61 -7.87
C PHE A 81 -10.17 -5.15 -8.41
N ILE A 82 -10.68 -6.26 -7.88
CA ILE A 82 -11.98 -6.82 -8.29
C ILE A 82 -13.16 -6.03 -7.73
N PHE A 83 -13.00 -5.50 -6.51
CA PHE A 83 -14.08 -4.81 -5.79
C PHE A 83 -14.11 -3.27 -5.99
N VAL A 84 -13.12 -2.71 -6.69
CA VAL A 84 -13.02 -1.28 -7.07
C VAL A 84 -13.40 -1.12 -8.54
#